data_AF-A0A151RWS4-F1
#
_entry.id   AF-A0A151RWS4-F1
#
_cell.length_a   1.000
_cell.length_b   1.000
_cell.length_c   1.000
_cell.angle_alpha   90.00
_cell.angle_beta   90.00
_cell.angle_gamma   90.00
#
_symmetry.space_group_name_H-M   'P 1'
#
loop_
_entity.id
_entity.type
_entity.pdbx_description
1 polymer ?
#
loop_
_entity_poly.entity_id
_entity_poly.type
_entity_poly.pdbx_seq_one_letter_code
_entity_poly.pdbx_strand_id
1 'polypeptide(L)'
;EMMRREFIEKACVVSLKAHKSPDKPYLVEKISRSEVIICFPGSDAVRDWYSQTNFGQTKINLDLFPPLRSIGNDEPALVNEAFLKRFQAILLKPALPAEVKKALSKNKQIVFAGHSSGAPVAILATLWALENYQTPKNQFGIPPKCVTFGSPLVGNHIFSHATRRENWSHYFFHYVMRYDIVPRILLAPKSNSLISEPISQSFNPKSKDFMSESVGRTNAKATSDFYVAIMSNAATVTNYAASKLMGSTDTTLQTLANFIPLSPYRPFGTYIFCTGNGKLGKQIVINNPEAVLQVLFFSAQLSTEETEAAQIPFRSLRDHAIYSTELQQMGTQSVVNLDQLDKIPLSEDAAGGSVSTFNVALNDLGLSPRARLCLRAAAELEARRCDNENKLNQKKGFVEEKMKELQKYRELWEHQKKGFYDGFREHKKAEDFKANVTRLDLASVFDEMIEKLRSYELPDEFEGKKEWIDLGTRFRQLVEPLDVANYYRHARHYEDDHSSYMVKGGRPSRYRYPQRWLEHAERRPHQVISESCFWGEVEEIGYKTSNGNGSFEDVKERVERLETQIKGWSVTGVLAKDVLLEGSTFVKWWKALPQHHKEQSCIRNLI
;
A
#
# COMPACT_ATOMS: atom_id res chain seq x y z
N GLU A 1 -21.52 -0.30 4.73
CA GLU A 1 -22.83 0.32 4.47
C GLU A 1 -22.69 1.36 3.35
N MET A 2 -23.38 1.15 2.23
CA MET A 2 -23.31 2.02 1.06
C MET A 2 -23.93 3.39 1.39
N MET A 3 -23.35 4.48 0.88
CA MET A 3 -23.90 5.83 1.12
C MET A 3 -25.32 5.98 0.55
N ARG A 4 -26.12 6.83 1.19
CA ARG A 4 -27.47 7.16 0.73
C ARG A 4 -27.41 7.75 -0.69
N ARG A 5 -28.32 7.31 -1.56
CA ARG A 5 -28.36 7.72 -2.97
C ARG A 5 -28.42 9.23 -3.16
N GLU A 6 -29.31 9.91 -2.46
CA GLU A 6 -29.46 11.38 -2.50
C GLU A 6 -28.13 12.09 -2.22
N PHE A 7 -27.32 11.52 -1.33
CA PHE A 7 -26.02 12.05 -0.96
C PHE A 7 -25.01 11.91 -2.10
N ILE A 8 -25.00 10.77 -2.80
CA ILE A 8 -24.14 10.51 -3.97
C ILE A 8 -24.51 11.44 -5.13
N GLU A 9 -25.81 11.58 -5.43
CA GLU A 9 -26.29 12.49 -6.48
C GLU A 9 -25.89 13.94 -6.19
N LYS A 10 -26.05 14.38 -4.93
CA LYS A 10 -25.61 15.70 -4.51
C LYS A 10 -24.10 15.86 -4.60
N ALA A 11 -23.31 14.85 -4.20
CA ALA A 11 -21.85 14.86 -4.36
C ALA A 11 -21.43 15.02 -5.82
N CYS A 12 -22.13 14.35 -6.76
CA CYS A 12 -21.88 14.48 -8.18
C CYS A 12 -22.15 15.92 -8.68
N VAL A 13 -23.31 16.47 -8.34
CA VAL A 13 -23.70 17.84 -8.75
C VAL A 13 -22.73 18.89 -8.21
N VAL A 14 -22.34 18.77 -6.93
CA VAL A 14 -21.39 19.72 -6.31
C VAL A 14 -19.98 19.56 -6.90
N SER A 15 -19.57 18.34 -7.26
CA SER A 15 -18.27 18.10 -7.92
C SER A 15 -18.20 18.77 -9.30
N LEU A 16 -19.26 18.67 -10.10
CA LEU A 16 -19.36 19.37 -11.40
C LEU A 16 -19.40 20.90 -11.20
N LYS A 17 -20.09 21.39 -10.16
CA LYS A 17 -20.10 22.82 -9.80
C LYS A 17 -18.72 23.32 -9.39
N ALA A 18 -17.96 22.52 -8.63
CA ALA A 18 -16.59 22.84 -8.26
C ALA A 18 -15.71 22.96 -9.50
N HIS A 19 -15.84 22.03 -10.45
CA HIS A 19 -15.08 22.05 -11.69
C HIS A 19 -15.34 23.31 -12.55
N LYS A 20 -16.55 23.88 -12.51
CA LYS A 20 -16.88 25.17 -13.14
C LYS A 20 -16.30 26.40 -12.43
N SER A 21 -15.73 26.23 -11.23
CA SER A 21 -15.19 27.31 -10.38
C SER A 21 -13.70 27.08 -10.04
N PRO A 22 -12.80 26.99 -11.05
CA PRO A 22 -11.40 26.57 -10.85
C PRO A 22 -10.59 27.51 -9.94
N ASP A 23 -11.00 28.76 -9.78
CA ASP A 23 -10.32 29.74 -8.91
C ASP A 23 -10.46 29.41 -7.42
N LYS A 24 -11.44 28.57 -7.05
CA LYS A 24 -11.64 28.11 -5.68
C LYS A 24 -10.94 26.77 -5.48
N PRO A 25 -10.08 26.60 -4.45
CA PRO A 25 -9.35 25.35 -4.24
C PRO A 25 -10.28 24.16 -3.92
N TYR A 26 -11.45 24.43 -3.34
CA TYR A 26 -12.51 23.47 -3.09
C TYR A 26 -13.85 24.21 -2.85
N LEU A 27 -14.95 23.47 -2.93
CA LEU A 27 -16.28 23.91 -2.50
C LEU A 27 -16.74 23.10 -1.29
N VAL A 28 -17.50 23.73 -0.41
CA VAL A 28 -18.12 23.07 0.75
C VAL A 28 -19.63 23.20 0.62
N GLU A 29 -20.33 22.07 0.64
CA GLU A 29 -21.79 22.00 0.63
C GLU A 29 -22.27 21.30 1.90
N LYS A 30 -23.18 21.93 2.65
CA LYS A 30 -23.85 21.31 3.80
C LYS A 30 -25.15 20.69 3.32
N ILE A 31 -25.27 19.36 3.44
CA ILE A 31 -26.48 18.64 3.02
C ILE A 31 -27.50 18.59 4.15
N SER A 32 -27.02 18.36 5.36
CA SER A 32 -27.85 18.25 6.55
C SER A 32 -27.12 18.85 7.76
N ARG A 33 -27.76 18.81 8.94
CA ARG A 33 -27.09 19.21 10.18
C ARG A 33 -25.87 18.32 10.48
N SER A 34 -25.92 17.05 10.05
CA SER A 34 -24.93 16.00 10.35
C SER A 34 -23.95 15.69 9.22
N GLU A 35 -24.12 16.23 8.01
CA GLU A 35 -23.27 15.85 6.86
C GLU A 35 -22.73 17.07 6.09
N VAL A 36 -21.49 16.94 5.60
CA VAL A 36 -20.82 17.96 4.78
C VAL A 36 -20.06 17.30 3.62
N ILE A 37 -20.16 17.91 2.44
CA ILE A 37 -19.39 17.53 1.27
C ILE A 37 -18.31 18.58 1.01
N ILE A 38 -17.08 18.12 0.78
CA ILE A 38 -15.96 18.95 0.35
C ILE A 38 -15.55 18.48 -1.06
N CYS A 39 -15.80 19.30 -2.07
CA CYS A 39 -15.56 18.99 -3.47
C CYS A 39 -14.35 19.72 -4.02
N PHE A 40 -13.49 19.02 -4.77
CA PHE A 40 -12.31 19.61 -5.41
C PHE A 40 -12.54 19.80 -6.92
N PRO A 41 -12.13 20.93 -7.50
CA PRO A 41 -12.27 21.18 -8.93
C PRO A 41 -11.37 20.24 -9.75
N GLY A 42 -11.87 19.76 -10.88
CA GLY A 42 -11.01 19.19 -11.92
C GLY A 42 -10.18 20.28 -12.61
N SER A 43 -9.17 19.83 -13.34
CA SER A 43 -8.36 20.62 -14.27
C SER A 43 -8.30 19.92 -15.62
N ASP A 44 -8.39 20.71 -16.68
CA ASP A 44 -8.25 20.34 -18.08
C ASP A 44 -6.80 20.52 -18.58
N ALA A 45 -5.95 21.24 -17.85
CA ALA A 45 -4.57 21.50 -18.23
C ALA A 45 -3.71 20.23 -18.17
N VAL A 46 -3.02 19.88 -19.26
CA VAL A 46 -2.18 18.67 -19.37
C VAL A 46 -1.14 18.55 -18.24
N ARG A 47 -0.57 19.68 -17.81
CA ARG A 47 0.40 19.74 -16.69
C ARG A 47 -0.16 19.24 -15.35
N ASP A 48 -1.48 19.24 -15.20
CA ASP A 48 -2.18 18.80 -14.00
C ASP A 48 -2.52 17.30 -14.04
N TRP A 49 -2.14 16.60 -15.11
CA TRP A 49 -2.34 15.15 -15.33
C TRP A 49 -1.03 14.37 -15.44
N TYR A 50 0.00 14.93 -16.08
CA TYR A 50 1.28 14.25 -16.27
C TYR A 50 2.46 15.14 -15.86
N SER A 51 3.39 14.57 -15.10
CA SER A 51 4.69 15.19 -14.79
C SER A 51 5.79 14.75 -15.75
N GLN A 52 7.08 14.83 -15.38
CA GLN A 52 8.20 14.61 -16.29
C GLN A 52 8.50 13.13 -16.59
N THR A 53 8.15 12.21 -15.69
CA THR A 53 8.41 10.77 -15.86
C THR A 53 7.46 10.11 -16.86
N ASN A 54 7.79 8.89 -17.33
CA ASN A 54 7.02 8.15 -18.36
C ASN A 54 5.52 8.05 -18.05
N PHE A 55 5.12 7.93 -16.78
CA PHE A 55 3.70 7.91 -16.38
C PHE A 55 3.36 9.06 -15.42
N GLY A 56 4.24 10.04 -15.24
CA GLY A 56 4.04 11.15 -14.30
C GLY A 56 4.01 10.74 -12.82
N GLN A 57 4.60 9.59 -12.48
CA GLN A 57 4.62 9.05 -11.13
C GLN A 57 5.78 9.60 -10.29
N THR A 58 5.56 9.73 -8.98
CA THR A 58 6.54 10.09 -7.95
C THR A 58 6.31 9.28 -6.68
N LYS A 59 7.29 9.26 -5.77
CA LYS A 59 7.11 8.67 -4.43
C LYS A 59 6.14 9.54 -3.63
N ILE A 60 5.22 8.89 -2.92
CA ILE A 60 4.33 9.60 -2.00
C ILE A 60 5.13 10.23 -0.86
N ASN A 61 4.67 11.39 -0.38
CA ASN A 61 5.29 12.06 0.76
C ASN A 61 4.95 11.30 2.06
N LEU A 62 5.93 10.57 2.61
CA LEU A 62 5.76 9.80 3.84
C LEU A 62 5.62 10.66 5.10
N ASP A 63 5.98 11.95 5.08
CA ASP A 63 5.71 12.85 6.20
C ASP A 63 4.21 13.17 6.30
N LEU A 64 3.51 13.18 5.16
CA LEU A 64 2.06 13.38 5.10
C LEU A 64 1.27 12.07 5.17
N PHE A 65 1.86 10.99 4.65
CA PHE A 65 1.21 9.69 4.54
C PHE A 65 2.12 8.52 4.97
N PRO A 66 2.54 8.46 6.26
CA PRO A 66 3.44 7.40 6.73
C PRO A 66 2.98 5.97 6.41
N PRO A 67 1.68 5.61 6.47
CA PRO A 67 1.23 4.26 6.15
C PRO A 67 1.27 3.90 4.66
N LEU A 68 1.37 4.86 3.73
CA LEU A 68 1.29 4.58 2.30
C LEU A 68 2.63 4.08 1.73
N ARG A 69 3.10 2.96 2.28
CA ARG A 69 4.30 2.21 1.89
C ARG A 69 4.09 0.71 2.13
N SER A 70 4.93 -0.12 1.52
CA SER A 70 5.10 -1.52 1.96
C SER A 70 5.95 -1.51 3.22
N ILE A 71 5.46 -2.07 4.32
CA ILE A 71 6.14 -1.98 5.61
C ILE A 71 7.41 -2.83 5.60
N GLY A 72 7.29 -4.11 5.27
CA GLY A 72 8.40 -5.05 5.23
C GLY A 72 9.45 -4.68 4.19
N ASN A 73 9.03 -4.39 2.95
CA ASN A 73 9.95 -3.99 1.88
C ASN A 73 10.53 -2.57 2.07
N ASP A 74 9.87 -1.73 2.89
CA ASP A 74 10.21 -0.33 3.16
C ASP A 74 10.29 0.52 1.88
N GLU A 75 9.26 0.35 1.05
CA GLU A 75 9.12 1.03 -0.23
C GLU A 75 7.89 1.95 -0.21
N PRO A 76 8.06 3.28 -0.41
CA PRO A 76 6.94 4.19 -0.52
C PRO A 76 6.04 3.85 -1.71
N ALA A 77 4.74 4.07 -1.57
CA ALA A 77 3.84 3.99 -2.72
C ALA A 77 4.24 5.03 -3.79
N LEU A 78 4.02 4.67 -5.06
CA LEU A 78 4.12 5.62 -6.16
C LEU A 78 2.73 6.20 -6.44
N VAL A 79 2.65 7.50 -6.66
CA VAL A 79 1.42 8.24 -6.99
C VAL A 79 1.67 9.21 -8.13
N ASN A 80 0.59 9.68 -8.78
CA ASN A 80 0.70 10.73 -9.78
C ASN A 80 1.17 12.03 -9.13
N GLU A 81 2.28 12.57 -9.63
CA GLU A 81 2.95 13.74 -9.06
C GLU A 81 2.10 15.01 -9.20
N ALA A 82 1.40 15.18 -10.33
CA ALA A 82 0.59 16.36 -10.55
C ALA A 82 -0.59 16.42 -9.57
N PHE A 83 -1.27 15.29 -9.34
CA PHE A 83 -2.34 15.19 -8.35
C PHE A 83 -1.84 15.41 -6.93
N LEU A 84 -0.68 14.85 -6.57
CA LEU A 84 -0.05 15.05 -5.26
C LEU A 84 0.29 16.52 -5.02
N LYS A 85 0.93 17.18 -5.99
CA LYS A 85 1.29 18.61 -5.90
C LYS A 85 0.05 19.50 -5.75
N ARG A 86 -1.03 19.21 -6.50
CA ARG A 86 -2.30 19.94 -6.37
C ARG A 86 -2.89 19.81 -4.98
N PHE A 87 -2.92 18.60 -4.41
CA PHE A 87 -3.38 18.40 -3.05
C PHE A 87 -2.50 19.14 -2.02
N GLN A 88 -1.17 19.03 -2.13
CA GLN A 88 -0.24 19.72 -1.25
C GLN A 88 -0.42 21.24 -1.29
N ALA A 89 -0.60 21.82 -2.48
CA ALA A 89 -0.86 23.26 -2.63
C ALA A 89 -2.15 23.72 -1.93
N ILE A 90 -3.17 22.87 -1.88
CA ILE A 90 -4.41 23.12 -1.12
C ILE A 90 -4.16 22.98 0.38
N LEU A 91 -3.43 21.93 0.79
CA LEU A 91 -3.16 21.61 2.19
C LEU A 91 -2.26 22.65 2.88
N LEU A 92 -1.34 23.29 2.14
CA LEU A 92 -0.52 24.40 2.65
C LEU A 92 -1.36 25.59 3.16
N LYS A 93 -2.61 25.72 2.71
CA LYS A 93 -3.54 26.75 3.20
C LYS A 93 -4.29 26.22 4.42
N PRO A 94 -4.38 26.97 5.53
CA PRO A 94 -5.00 26.49 6.78
C PRO A 94 -6.52 26.28 6.68
N ALA A 95 -7.16 26.76 5.62
CA ALA A 95 -8.61 26.72 5.44
C ALA A 95 -9.17 25.29 5.37
N LEU A 96 -8.51 24.38 4.64
CA LEU A 96 -8.99 22.99 4.53
C LEU A 96 -8.83 22.24 5.86
N PRO A 97 -7.66 22.24 6.52
CA PRO A 97 -7.53 21.63 7.84
C PRO A 97 -8.51 22.18 8.89
N ALA A 98 -8.73 23.49 8.91
CA ALA A 98 -9.67 24.12 9.83
C ALA A 98 -11.12 23.68 9.58
N GLU A 99 -11.56 23.59 8.32
CA GLU A 99 -12.90 23.14 7.96
C GLU A 99 -13.12 21.66 8.35
N VAL A 100 -12.12 20.80 8.07
CA VAL A 100 -12.18 19.37 8.43
C VAL A 100 -12.24 19.20 9.94
N LYS A 101 -11.34 19.85 10.70
CA LYS A 101 -11.34 19.79 12.17
C LYS A 101 -12.66 20.30 12.76
N LYS A 102 -13.21 21.39 12.21
CA LYS A 102 -14.51 21.94 12.62
C LYS A 102 -15.66 20.97 12.36
N ALA A 103 -15.68 20.30 11.22
CA ALA A 103 -16.71 19.31 10.91
C ALA A 103 -16.61 18.07 11.82
N LEU A 104 -15.39 17.57 12.06
CA LEU A 104 -15.15 16.44 12.98
C LEU A 104 -15.54 16.77 14.42
N SER A 105 -15.21 17.97 14.91
CA SER A 105 -15.59 18.41 16.28
C SER A 105 -17.11 18.46 16.51
N LYS A 106 -17.89 18.54 15.42
CA LYS A 106 -19.35 18.54 15.43
C LYS A 106 -19.93 17.16 15.09
N ASN A 107 -19.11 16.11 15.08
CA ASN A 107 -19.47 14.75 14.69
C ASN A 107 -20.22 14.69 13.35
N LYS A 108 -19.78 15.50 12.37
CA LYS A 108 -20.34 15.45 11.03
C LYS A 108 -19.68 14.36 10.20
N GLN A 109 -20.46 13.63 9.41
CA GLN A 109 -19.92 12.81 8.35
C GLN A 109 -19.37 13.72 7.26
N ILE A 110 -18.05 13.69 7.09
CA ILE A 110 -17.36 14.38 6.00
C ILE A 110 -17.32 13.44 4.81
N VAL A 111 -17.66 13.95 3.63
CA VAL A 111 -17.39 13.27 2.36
C VAL A 111 -16.57 14.16 1.45
N PHE A 112 -15.38 13.69 1.11
CA PHE A 112 -14.58 14.30 0.06
C PHE A 112 -15.06 13.78 -1.28
N ALA A 113 -15.25 14.68 -2.23
CA ALA A 113 -15.71 14.29 -3.56
C ALA A 113 -15.01 15.03 -4.68
N GLY A 114 -15.02 14.44 -5.87
CA GLY A 114 -14.46 15.05 -7.06
C GLY A 114 -14.90 14.35 -8.33
N HIS A 115 -14.91 15.11 -9.42
CA HIS A 115 -15.10 14.62 -10.78
C HIS A 115 -13.79 14.78 -11.55
N SER A 116 -13.49 13.85 -12.46
CA SER A 116 -12.29 13.89 -13.29
C SER A 116 -11.00 14.02 -12.45
N SER A 117 -10.05 14.87 -12.83
CA SER A 117 -8.82 15.13 -12.06
C SER A 117 -9.05 15.82 -10.70
N GLY A 118 -10.27 16.22 -10.34
CA GLY A 118 -10.62 16.64 -8.97
C GLY A 118 -10.73 15.45 -8.02
N ALA A 119 -11.07 14.27 -8.52
CA ALA A 119 -11.21 13.06 -7.72
C ALA A 119 -9.92 12.56 -7.06
N PRO A 120 -8.75 12.53 -7.74
CA PRO A 120 -7.47 12.24 -7.08
C PRO A 120 -7.16 13.14 -5.89
N VAL A 121 -7.52 14.42 -5.98
CA VAL A 121 -7.35 15.38 -4.86
C VAL A 121 -8.28 15.01 -3.70
N ALA A 122 -9.53 14.60 -3.98
CA ALA A 122 -10.46 14.10 -2.97
C ALA A 122 -9.95 12.81 -2.28
N ILE A 123 -9.35 11.91 -3.06
CA ILE A 123 -8.73 10.68 -2.56
C ILE A 123 -7.59 11.01 -1.58
N LEU A 124 -6.66 11.88 -1.99
CA LEU A 124 -5.53 12.29 -1.15
C LEU A 124 -5.98 13.05 0.10
N ALA A 125 -7.01 13.90 0.00
CA ALA A 125 -7.60 14.59 1.14
C ALA A 125 -8.24 13.62 2.14
N THR A 126 -8.89 12.56 1.65
CA THR A 126 -9.48 11.52 2.50
C THR A 126 -8.40 10.74 3.24
N LEU A 127 -7.35 10.31 2.54
CA LEU A 127 -6.22 9.61 3.15
C LEU A 127 -5.51 10.45 4.20
N TRP A 128 -5.32 11.75 3.91
CA TRP A 128 -4.73 12.69 4.85
C TRP A 128 -5.61 12.82 6.11
N ALA A 129 -6.93 12.93 5.95
CA ALA A 129 -7.85 13.02 7.07
C ALA A 129 -7.93 11.72 7.89
N LEU A 130 -7.89 10.54 7.24
CA LEU A 130 -7.81 9.25 7.93
C LEU A 130 -6.51 9.15 8.76
N GLU A 131 -5.38 9.50 8.17
CA GLU A 131 -4.09 9.46 8.86
C GLU A 131 -4.01 10.44 10.03
N ASN A 132 -4.58 11.64 9.90
CA ASN A 132 -4.46 12.68 10.94
C ASN A 132 -5.51 12.56 12.07
N TYR A 133 -6.66 11.92 11.81
CA TYR A 133 -7.78 11.93 12.75
C TYR A 133 -8.32 10.53 13.10
N GLN A 134 -7.91 9.48 12.41
CA GLN A 134 -8.38 8.10 12.62
C GLN A 134 -7.20 7.16 12.92
N THR A 135 -6.28 7.60 13.77
CA THR A 135 -5.09 6.82 14.15
C THR A 135 -5.45 5.67 15.09
N PRO A 136 -4.62 4.60 15.17
CA PRO A 136 -4.84 3.50 16.12
C PRO A 136 -4.94 3.94 17.59
N LYS A 137 -4.28 5.05 17.97
CA LYS A 137 -4.26 5.57 19.34
C LYS A 137 -5.39 6.57 19.63
N ASN A 138 -5.98 7.16 18.60
CA ASN A 138 -6.98 8.21 18.76
C ASN A 138 -7.89 8.27 17.52
N GLN A 139 -9.18 8.01 17.74
CA GLN A 139 -10.24 8.14 16.74
C GLN A 139 -11.04 9.41 17.05
N PHE A 140 -10.87 10.44 16.23
CA PHE A 140 -11.50 11.74 16.42
C PHE A 140 -12.61 11.97 15.38
N GLY A 141 -13.86 11.92 15.85
CA GLY A 141 -15.06 12.10 15.02
C GLY A 141 -15.32 10.90 14.09
N ILE A 142 -16.26 11.08 13.16
CA ILE A 142 -16.66 10.05 12.20
C ILE A 142 -15.61 9.96 11.08
N PRO A 143 -15.12 8.76 10.71
CA PRO A 143 -14.21 8.60 9.58
C PRO A 143 -14.76 9.21 8.29
N PRO A 144 -13.94 9.98 7.53
CA PRO A 144 -14.37 10.54 6.27
C PRO A 144 -14.60 9.45 5.22
N LYS A 145 -15.49 9.73 4.26
CA LYS A 145 -15.67 8.91 3.05
C LYS A 145 -15.19 9.66 1.82
N CYS A 146 -14.87 8.93 0.76
CA CYS A 146 -14.50 9.48 -0.54
C CYS A 146 -15.47 9.00 -1.61
N VAL A 147 -16.00 9.93 -2.42
CA VAL A 147 -16.83 9.61 -3.59
C VAL A 147 -16.24 10.26 -4.83
N THR A 148 -15.96 9.47 -5.85
CA THR A 148 -15.36 9.98 -7.07
C THR A 148 -16.17 9.61 -8.30
N PHE A 149 -16.14 10.47 -9.31
CA PHE A 149 -16.87 10.30 -10.57
C PHE A 149 -15.89 10.44 -11.72
N GLY A 150 -15.67 9.35 -12.46
CA GLY A 150 -14.74 9.36 -13.61
C GLY A 150 -13.32 9.69 -13.20
N SER A 151 -12.87 9.18 -12.04
CA SER A 151 -11.53 9.45 -11.54
C SER A 151 -10.48 8.74 -12.38
N PRO A 152 -9.38 9.40 -12.80
CA PRO A 152 -8.18 8.67 -13.18
C PRO A 152 -7.63 7.88 -11.97
N LEU A 153 -6.84 6.85 -12.25
CA LEU A 153 -6.11 6.11 -11.21
C LEU A 153 -5.11 7.03 -10.49
N VAL A 154 -4.75 6.71 -9.23
CA VAL A 154 -3.94 7.63 -8.40
C VAL A 154 -2.58 7.06 -8.06
N GLY A 155 -2.53 5.80 -7.62
CA GLY A 155 -1.32 5.18 -7.09
C GLY A 155 -1.06 3.79 -7.64
N ASN A 156 0.12 3.25 -7.34
CA ASN A 156 0.54 1.92 -7.76
C ASN A 156 -0.04 0.80 -6.88
N HIS A 157 0.40 -0.43 -7.11
CA HIS A 157 -0.03 -1.58 -6.31
C HIS A 157 0.28 -1.42 -4.81
N ILE A 158 1.37 -0.75 -4.42
CA ILE A 158 1.70 -0.47 -3.00
C ILE A 158 0.66 0.45 -2.38
N PHE A 159 0.18 1.45 -3.11
CA PHE A 159 -0.91 2.32 -2.67
C PHE A 159 -2.16 1.51 -2.34
N SER A 160 -2.55 0.61 -3.24
CA SER A 160 -3.71 -0.29 -3.09
C SER A 160 -3.53 -1.30 -1.95
N HIS A 161 -2.34 -1.88 -1.81
CA HIS A 161 -1.95 -2.77 -0.72
C HIS A 161 -2.03 -2.05 0.64
N ALA A 162 -1.42 -0.87 0.75
CA ALA A 162 -1.40 -0.11 2.00
C ALA A 162 -2.81 0.28 2.46
N THR A 163 -3.69 0.73 1.56
CA THR A 163 -5.06 1.08 1.93
C THR A 163 -5.89 -0.12 2.38
N ARG A 164 -5.56 -1.35 1.95
CA ARG A 164 -6.19 -2.58 2.47
C ARG A 164 -5.61 -2.98 3.81
N ARG A 165 -4.28 -2.94 3.96
CA ARG A 165 -3.60 -3.22 5.24
C ARG A 165 -4.11 -2.34 6.38
N GLU A 166 -4.32 -1.05 6.15
CA GLU A 166 -4.85 -0.12 7.15
C GLU A 166 -6.38 -0.21 7.33
N ASN A 167 -7.05 -1.10 6.58
CA ASN A 167 -8.51 -1.19 6.52
C ASN A 167 -9.15 0.17 6.18
N TRP A 168 -8.65 0.83 5.12
CA TRP A 168 -9.15 2.11 4.64
C TRP A 168 -9.92 2.00 3.33
N SER A 169 -9.70 0.93 2.55
CA SER A 169 -10.24 0.79 1.19
C SER A 169 -11.78 0.90 1.12
N HIS A 170 -12.50 0.46 2.17
CA HIS A 170 -13.98 0.54 2.21
C HIS A 170 -14.54 1.95 2.41
N TYR A 171 -13.70 2.97 2.62
CA TYR A 171 -14.12 4.37 2.66
C TYR A 171 -14.15 5.02 1.27
N PHE A 172 -13.66 4.35 0.22
CA PHE A 172 -13.51 4.91 -1.12
C PHE A 172 -14.47 4.27 -2.12
N PHE A 173 -15.27 5.13 -2.77
CA PHE A 173 -16.29 4.72 -3.75
C PHE A 173 -16.03 5.43 -5.09
N HIS A 174 -15.80 4.65 -6.14
CA HIS A 174 -15.42 5.13 -7.47
C HIS A 174 -16.52 4.81 -8.48
N TYR A 175 -17.29 5.83 -8.89
CA TYR A 175 -18.30 5.70 -9.93
C TYR A 175 -17.65 5.82 -11.31
N VAL A 176 -17.88 4.82 -12.15
CA VAL A 176 -17.29 4.71 -13.49
C VAL A 176 -18.40 4.41 -14.51
N MET A 177 -18.66 5.33 -15.42
CA MET A 177 -19.50 5.01 -16.59
C MET A 177 -18.76 4.01 -17.47
N ARG A 178 -19.52 3.10 -18.09
CA ARG A 178 -18.95 1.94 -18.80
C ARG A 178 -17.82 2.34 -19.75
N TYR A 179 -18.03 3.31 -20.62
CA TYR A 179 -17.04 3.70 -21.63
C TYR A 179 -16.16 4.89 -21.24
N ASP A 180 -16.34 5.50 -20.06
CA ASP A 180 -15.58 6.70 -19.67
C ASP A 180 -14.07 6.49 -19.83
N ILE A 181 -13.42 7.25 -20.72
CA ILE A 181 -11.99 7.07 -20.99
C ILE A 181 -11.10 7.52 -19.83
N VAL A 182 -11.56 8.42 -18.96
CA VAL A 182 -10.72 9.10 -17.96
C VAL A 182 -10.11 8.15 -16.92
N PRO A 183 -10.85 7.18 -16.34
CA PRO A 183 -10.27 6.15 -15.48
C PRO A 183 -9.18 5.30 -16.14
N ARG A 184 -9.08 5.32 -17.49
CA ARG A 184 -8.11 4.53 -18.26
C ARG A 184 -6.91 5.34 -18.76
N ILE A 185 -6.97 6.67 -18.76
CA ILE A 185 -5.91 7.56 -19.31
C ILE A 185 -4.52 7.21 -18.79
N LEU A 186 -4.38 7.02 -17.48
CA LEU A 186 -3.08 6.77 -16.87
C LEU A 186 -2.54 5.35 -17.07
N LEU A 187 -3.29 4.46 -17.74
CA LEU A 187 -2.76 3.18 -18.21
C LEU A 187 -1.84 3.36 -19.43
N ALA A 188 -1.89 4.52 -20.08
CA ALA A 188 -0.96 4.91 -21.14
C ALA A 188 0.16 5.83 -20.63
N PRO A 189 1.37 5.72 -21.22
CA PRO A 189 2.47 6.61 -20.90
C PRO A 189 2.16 8.04 -21.33
N LYS A 190 2.88 9.02 -20.79
CA LYS A 190 2.85 10.38 -21.28
C LYS A 190 3.40 10.42 -22.71
N SER A 191 2.58 10.83 -23.67
CA SER A 191 3.00 11.22 -25.01
C SER A 191 2.63 12.67 -25.23
N ASN A 192 3.48 13.43 -25.92
CA ASN A 192 3.20 14.82 -26.32
C ASN A 192 1.93 14.95 -27.17
N SER A 193 1.41 13.85 -27.72
CA SER A 193 0.20 13.79 -28.54
C SER A 193 -1.06 13.26 -27.84
N LEU A 194 -0.96 12.73 -26.62
CA LEU A 194 -2.08 12.00 -26.00
C LEU A 194 -3.22 12.94 -25.59
N ILE A 195 -3.00 13.87 -24.67
CA ILE A 195 -4.03 14.86 -24.31
C ILE A 195 -3.76 16.13 -25.12
N SER A 196 -4.29 16.17 -26.34
CA SER A 196 -4.29 17.39 -27.17
C SER A 196 -5.34 18.40 -26.67
N GLU A 197 -5.20 19.66 -27.07
CA GLU A 197 -6.16 20.73 -26.73
C GLU A 197 -7.63 20.35 -27.01
N PRO A 198 -8.00 19.78 -28.19
CA PRO A 198 -9.38 19.36 -28.45
C PRO A 198 -9.92 18.29 -27.48
N ILE A 199 -9.06 17.39 -27.03
CA ILE A 199 -9.44 16.33 -26.08
C ILE A 199 -9.61 16.93 -24.69
N SER A 200 -8.70 17.82 -24.28
CA SER A 200 -8.79 18.56 -23.03
C SER A 200 -10.10 19.37 -22.94
N GLN A 201 -10.50 20.05 -24.02
CA GLN A 201 -11.76 20.80 -24.08
C GLN A 201 -13.01 19.90 -23.94
N SER A 202 -12.93 18.62 -24.30
CA SER A 202 -14.02 17.66 -24.09
C SER A 202 -14.25 17.33 -22.61
N PHE A 203 -13.25 17.54 -21.76
CA PHE A 203 -13.36 17.34 -20.30
C PHE A 203 -13.71 18.63 -19.54
N ASN A 204 -13.62 19.79 -20.19
CA ASN A 204 -13.83 21.10 -19.57
C ASN A 204 -15.32 21.48 -19.51
N PRO A 205 -15.96 21.57 -18.32
CA PRO A 205 -17.37 21.90 -18.21
C PRO A 205 -17.77 23.32 -18.63
N LYS A 206 -16.80 24.18 -18.98
CA LYS A 206 -17.03 25.50 -19.56
C LYS A 206 -16.98 25.48 -21.10
N SER A 207 -16.47 24.40 -21.70
CA SER A 207 -16.42 24.24 -23.15
C SER A 207 -17.81 23.95 -23.73
N LYS A 208 -18.02 24.35 -24.99
CA LYS A 208 -19.23 23.99 -25.76
C LYS A 208 -19.26 22.50 -26.14
N ASP A 209 -18.09 21.85 -26.14
CA ASP A 209 -17.97 20.43 -26.48
C ASP A 209 -18.37 19.53 -25.31
N PHE A 210 -18.32 20.03 -24.07
CA PHE A 210 -18.73 19.29 -22.88
C PHE A 210 -20.24 19.06 -22.88
N MET A 211 -20.66 17.80 -22.65
CA MET A 211 -22.06 17.35 -22.77
C MET A 211 -22.65 17.46 -24.18
N SER A 212 -21.85 17.73 -25.22
CA SER A 212 -22.35 17.79 -26.60
C SER A 212 -22.60 16.39 -27.17
N GLU A 213 -23.67 16.20 -27.93
CA GLU A 213 -23.91 14.99 -28.72
C GLU A 213 -22.88 14.79 -29.85
N SER A 214 -22.21 15.88 -30.24
CA SER A 214 -21.13 15.89 -31.23
C SER A 214 -19.72 15.88 -30.62
N VAL A 215 -19.58 15.62 -29.31
CA VAL A 215 -18.27 15.62 -28.63
C VAL A 215 -17.23 14.74 -29.37
N GLY A 216 -16.05 15.31 -29.60
CA GLY A 216 -14.96 14.68 -30.34
C GLY A 216 -15.17 14.54 -31.86
N ARG A 217 -16.39 14.72 -32.40
CA ARG A 217 -16.69 14.49 -33.84
C ARG A 217 -16.03 15.51 -34.75
N THR A 218 -15.87 16.75 -34.31
CA THR A 218 -15.14 17.81 -35.03
C THR A 218 -13.66 17.47 -35.22
N ASN A 219 -13.10 16.63 -34.34
CA ASN A 219 -11.73 16.15 -34.38
C ASN A 219 -11.71 14.60 -34.36
N ALA A 220 -12.48 13.99 -35.25
CA ALA A 220 -12.74 12.54 -35.25
C ALA A 220 -11.47 11.69 -35.21
N LYS A 221 -10.49 12.02 -36.07
CA LYS A 221 -9.21 11.31 -36.12
C LYS A 221 -8.45 11.41 -34.80
N ALA A 222 -8.31 12.62 -34.24
CA ALA A 222 -7.58 12.81 -32.98
C ALA A 222 -8.26 12.09 -31.81
N THR A 223 -9.59 12.08 -31.77
CA THR A 223 -10.38 11.36 -30.76
C THR A 223 -10.18 9.85 -30.86
N SER A 224 -10.23 9.30 -32.07
CA SER A 224 -9.96 7.87 -32.31
C SER A 224 -8.52 7.49 -32.00
N ASP A 225 -7.54 8.28 -32.44
CA ASP A 225 -6.11 8.04 -32.17
C ASP A 225 -5.83 8.04 -30.65
N PHE A 226 -6.43 8.98 -29.92
CA PHE A 226 -6.35 9.05 -28.46
C PHE A 226 -6.93 7.81 -27.78
N TYR A 227 -8.14 7.43 -28.17
CA TYR A 227 -8.82 6.26 -27.64
C TYR A 227 -8.01 4.98 -27.86
N VAL A 228 -7.57 4.76 -29.10
CA VAL A 228 -6.76 3.59 -29.48
C VAL A 228 -5.45 3.57 -28.69
N ALA A 229 -4.75 4.70 -28.60
CA ALA A 229 -3.50 4.77 -27.84
C ALA A 229 -3.69 4.39 -26.36
N ILE A 230 -4.77 4.86 -25.72
CA ILE A 230 -5.08 4.49 -24.32
C ILE A 230 -5.42 3.01 -24.21
N MET A 231 -6.35 2.53 -25.05
CA MET A 231 -6.85 1.17 -24.94
C MET A 231 -5.83 0.12 -25.35
N SER A 232 -4.92 0.42 -26.28
CA SER A 232 -3.78 -0.44 -26.60
C SER A 232 -2.82 -0.60 -25.41
N ASN A 233 -2.47 0.50 -24.72
CA ASN A 233 -1.62 0.41 -23.54
C ASN A 233 -2.35 -0.27 -22.36
N ALA A 234 -3.65 0.01 -22.18
CA ALA A 234 -4.48 -0.69 -21.21
C ALA A 234 -4.48 -2.20 -21.48
N ALA A 235 -4.62 -2.63 -22.74
CA ALA A 235 -4.52 -4.03 -23.12
C ALA A 235 -3.18 -4.65 -22.72
N THR A 236 -2.06 -3.96 -22.94
CA THR A 236 -0.73 -4.45 -22.55
C THR A 236 -0.64 -4.62 -21.03
N VAL A 237 -1.09 -3.62 -20.26
CA VAL A 237 -1.08 -3.67 -18.79
C VAL A 237 -1.98 -4.77 -18.25
N THR A 238 -3.20 -4.92 -18.77
CA THR A 238 -4.15 -5.94 -18.31
C THR A 238 -3.75 -7.34 -18.72
N ASN A 239 -3.17 -7.54 -19.91
CA ASN A 239 -2.63 -8.82 -20.35
C ASN A 239 -1.44 -9.25 -19.49
N TYR A 240 -0.53 -8.33 -19.19
CA TYR A 240 0.59 -8.60 -18.28
C TYR A 240 0.08 -8.97 -16.88
N ALA A 241 -0.88 -8.20 -16.35
CA ALA A 241 -1.50 -8.51 -15.06
C ALA A 241 -2.19 -9.89 -15.08
N ALA A 242 -2.98 -10.20 -16.11
CA ALA A 242 -3.66 -11.47 -16.26
C ALA A 242 -2.69 -12.66 -16.33
N SER A 243 -1.56 -12.51 -17.02
CA SER A 243 -0.49 -13.52 -17.04
C SER A 243 0.05 -13.83 -15.64
N LYS A 244 0.32 -12.77 -14.85
CA LYS A 244 0.75 -12.91 -13.45
C LYS A 244 -0.35 -13.56 -12.59
N LEU A 245 -1.61 -13.17 -12.76
CA LEU A 245 -2.75 -13.79 -12.06
C LEU A 245 -2.85 -15.29 -12.34
N MET A 246 -2.70 -15.69 -13.60
CA MET A 246 -2.78 -17.10 -14.02
C MET A 246 -1.55 -17.93 -13.62
N GLY A 247 -0.55 -17.33 -12.96
CA GLY A 247 0.66 -18.04 -12.53
C GLY A 247 1.55 -18.48 -13.70
N SER A 248 1.47 -17.79 -14.83
CA SER A 248 2.34 -18.08 -15.97
C SER A 248 3.80 -17.89 -15.57
N THR A 249 4.59 -18.95 -15.70
CA THR A 249 6.06 -18.94 -15.52
C THR A 249 6.80 -18.43 -16.76
N ASP A 250 6.06 -17.88 -17.73
CA ASP A 250 6.60 -17.43 -19.00
C ASP A 250 7.58 -16.26 -18.80
N THR A 251 8.86 -16.58 -18.86
CA THR A 251 9.99 -15.64 -18.73
C THR A 251 10.01 -14.64 -19.87
N THR A 252 9.34 -14.91 -21.00
CA THR A 252 9.29 -13.97 -22.13
C THR A 252 8.48 -12.72 -21.81
N LEU A 253 7.36 -12.84 -21.08
CA LEU A 253 6.54 -11.69 -20.67
C LEU A 253 7.24 -10.84 -19.60
N GLN A 254 7.99 -11.48 -18.69
CA GLN A 254 8.84 -10.75 -17.74
C GLN A 254 9.98 -10.02 -18.44
N THR A 255 10.59 -10.65 -19.44
CA THR A 255 11.64 -10.04 -20.26
C THR A 255 11.11 -8.87 -21.08
N LEU A 256 9.92 -9.02 -21.69
CA LEU A 256 9.26 -7.94 -22.45
C LEU A 256 8.87 -6.75 -21.57
N ALA A 257 8.48 -6.98 -20.32
CA ALA A 257 8.20 -5.91 -19.37
C ALA A 257 9.43 -5.05 -19.02
N ASN A 258 10.65 -5.56 -19.26
CA ASN A 258 11.88 -4.76 -19.12
C ASN A 258 12.07 -3.78 -20.30
N PHE A 259 11.46 -4.06 -21.46
CA PHE A 259 11.59 -3.24 -22.67
C PHE A 259 10.36 -2.35 -22.93
N ILE A 260 9.18 -2.77 -22.48
CA ILE A 260 7.93 -2.03 -22.64
C ILE A 260 7.55 -1.42 -21.29
N PRO A 261 7.59 -0.08 -21.15
CA PRO A 261 7.20 0.55 -19.90
C PRO A 261 5.70 0.30 -19.66
N LEU A 262 5.36 -0.35 -18.55
CA LEU A 262 3.98 -0.60 -18.14
C LEU A 262 3.55 0.43 -17.11
N SER A 263 2.29 0.87 -17.21
CA SER A 263 1.75 1.81 -16.23
C SER A 263 1.78 1.20 -14.82
N PRO A 264 2.29 1.95 -13.82
CA PRO A 264 2.33 1.49 -12.45
C PRO A 264 0.96 1.57 -11.76
N TYR A 265 0.04 2.39 -12.28
CA TYR A 265 -1.19 2.75 -11.59
C TYR A 265 -2.17 1.57 -11.49
N ARG A 266 -2.79 1.40 -10.31
CA ARG A 266 -3.70 0.29 -10.02
C ARG A 266 -4.98 0.78 -9.34
N PRO A 267 -6.11 0.07 -9.51
CA PRO A 267 -7.31 0.33 -8.75
C PRO A 267 -7.11 0.08 -7.24
N PHE A 268 -7.90 0.78 -6.43
CA PHE A 268 -8.02 0.57 -4.98
C PHE A 268 -9.43 1.02 -4.54
N GLY A 269 -9.91 0.55 -3.39
CA GLY A 269 -11.27 0.87 -2.95
C GLY A 269 -12.37 0.18 -3.76
N THR A 270 -13.61 0.62 -3.56
CA THR A 270 -14.80 0.04 -4.19
C THR A 270 -15.12 0.75 -5.50
N TYR A 271 -15.18 0.01 -6.61
CA TYR A 271 -15.62 0.53 -7.91
C TYR A 271 -17.08 0.19 -8.17
N ILE A 272 -17.81 1.15 -8.72
CA ILE A 272 -19.22 1.04 -9.10
C ILE A 272 -19.32 1.38 -10.59
N PHE A 273 -19.42 0.35 -11.42
CA PHE A 273 -19.57 0.50 -12.86
C PHE A 273 -21.05 0.70 -13.22
N CYS A 274 -21.35 1.72 -14.01
CA CYS A 274 -22.71 2.09 -14.40
C CYS A 274 -22.95 1.72 -15.88
N THR A 275 -24.00 0.92 -16.16
CA THR A 275 -24.31 0.36 -17.49
C THR A 275 -25.51 1.03 -18.19
N GLY A 276 -25.89 2.23 -17.75
CA GLY A 276 -27.03 3.00 -18.26
C GLY A 276 -26.79 3.56 -19.66
N ASN A 277 -27.24 2.84 -20.68
CA ASN A 277 -27.26 3.32 -22.06
C ASN A 277 -28.63 3.96 -22.39
N GLY A 278 -29.17 4.82 -21.51
CA GLY A 278 -30.52 5.38 -21.67
C GLY A 278 -31.69 4.41 -21.44
N LYS A 279 -31.46 3.26 -20.80
CA LYS A 279 -32.48 2.31 -20.26
C LYS A 279 -32.23 2.13 -18.75
N LEU A 280 -33.04 1.31 -18.05
CA LEU A 280 -32.82 0.89 -16.65
C LEU A 280 -31.43 0.23 -16.47
N GLY A 281 -30.39 1.05 -16.34
CA GLY A 281 -29.00 0.62 -16.16
C GLY A 281 -28.74 0.07 -14.77
N LYS A 282 -27.65 -0.68 -14.62
CA LYS A 282 -27.23 -1.29 -13.36
C LYS A 282 -25.97 -0.64 -12.79
N GLN A 283 -25.85 -0.72 -11.47
CA GLN A 283 -24.66 -0.38 -10.72
C GLN A 283 -23.96 -1.66 -10.29
N ILE A 284 -22.80 -1.92 -10.87
CA ILE A 284 -22.06 -3.16 -10.65
C ILE A 284 -20.88 -2.86 -9.75
N VAL A 285 -20.94 -3.39 -8.53
CA VAL A 285 -19.99 -3.12 -7.46
C VAL A 285 -18.88 -4.18 -7.49
N ILE A 286 -17.63 -3.75 -7.48
CA ILE A 286 -16.44 -4.61 -7.50
C ILE A 286 -15.40 -4.06 -6.52
N ASN A 287 -14.93 -4.92 -5.61
CA ASN A 287 -13.96 -4.56 -4.57
C ASN A 287 -12.54 -5.06 -4.87
N ASN A 288 -12.40 -6.16 -5.62
CA ASN A 288 -11.10 -6.73 -5.93
C ASN A 288 -10.35 -5.85 -6.97
N PRO A 289 -9.16 -5.31 -6.63
CA PRO A 289 -8.45 -4.34 -7.49
C PRO A 289 -7.98 -4.95 -8.81
N GLU A 290 -7.62 -6.24 -8.81
CA GLU A 290 -7.17 -6.96 -10.01
C GLU A 290 -8.34 -7.19 -10.96
N ALA A 291 -9.52 -7.55 -10.43
CA ALA A 291 -10.74 -7.66 -11.21
C ALA A 291 -11.16 -6.31 -11.80
N VAL A 292 -11.11 -5.22 -11.00
CA VAL A 292 -11.40 -3.86 -11.50
C VAL A 292 -10.48 -3.49 -12.65
N LEU A 293 -9.19 -3.80 -12.55
CA LEU A 293 -8.22 -3.48 -13.61
C LEU A 293 -8.61 -4.18 -14.93
N GLN A 294 -9.03 -5.44 -14.86
CA GLN A 294 -9.52 -6.18 -16.03
C GLN A 294 -10.81 -5.56 -16.59
N VAL A 295 -11.78 -5.22 -15.73
CA VAL A 295 -13.04 -4.59 -16.16
C VAL A 295 -12.80 -3.22 -16.79
N LEU A 296 -11.86 -2.41 -16.30
CA LEU A 296 -11.52 -1.11 -16.90
C LEU A 296 -11.14 -1.23 -18.38
N PHE A 297 -10.47 -2.31 -18.77
CA PHE A 297 -10.15 -2.61 -20.17
C PHE A 297 -11.31 -3.27 -20.91
N PHE A 298 -11.80 -4.42 -20.42
CA PHE A 298 -12.75 -5.25 -21.15
C PHE A 298 -14.12 -4.57 -21.33
N SER A 299 -14.58 -3.76 -20.38
CA SER A 299 -15.90 -3.09 -20.47
C SER A 299 -15.96 -2.00 -21.55
N ALA A 300 -14.80 -1.50 -21.97
CA ALA A 300 -14.62 -0.49 -23.00
C ALA A 300 -13.93 -1.09 -24.25
N GLN A 301 -14.13 -2.37 -24.56
CA GLN A 301 -13.65 -2.90 -25.85
C GLN A 301 -14.52 -2.44 -27.00
N LEU A 302 -13.92 -2.39 -28.20
CA LEU A 302 -14.66 -2.22 -29.43
C LEU A 302 -15.56 -3.44 -29.66
N SER A 303 -16.83 -3.21 -30.02
CA SER A 303 -17.72 -4.30 -30.46
C SER A 303 -17.20 -4.89 -31.77
N THR A 304 -17.62 -6.13 -32.07
CA THR A 304 -17.32 -6.79 -33.34
C THR A 304 -18.05 -6.15 -34.53
N GLU A 305 -19.06 -5.33 -34.26
CA GLU A 305 -19.81 -4.58 -35.27
C GLU A 305 -19.07 -3.27 -35.61
N GLU A 306 -18.55 -3.16 -36.84
CA GLU A 306 -17.73 -2.03 -37.29
C GLU A 306 -18.40 -0.66 -37.10
N THR A 307 -19.72 -0.59 -37.28
CA THR A 307 -20.52 0.63 -37.14
C THR A 307 -20.59 1.12 -35.70
N GLU A 308 -20.74 0.21 -34.74
CA GLU A 308 -20.70 0.52 -33.31
C GLU A 308 -19.27 0.82 -32.84
N ALA A 309 -18.27 0.07 -33.33
CA ALA A 309 -16.86 0.26 -33.01
C ALA A 309 -16.39 1.69 -33.35
N ALA A 310 -16.83 2.24 -34.48
CA ALA A 310 -16.51 3.61 -34.88
C ALA A 310 -17.10 4.68 -33.94
N GLN A 311 -18.13 4.38 -33.15
CA GLN A 311 -18.77 5.35 -32.24
C GLN A 311 -18.17 5.35 -30.84
N ILE A 312 -17.48 4.28 -30.43
CA ILE A 312 -17.00 4.11 -29.06
C ILE A 312 -16.00 5.20 -28.62
N PRO A 313 -15.05 5.68 -29.45
CA PRO A 313 -14.18 6.79 -29.06
C PRO A 313 -14.95 8.05 -28.64
N PHE A 314 -16.00 8.43 -29.38
CA PHE A 314 -16.83 9.60 -29.06
C PHE A 314 -17.68 9.35 -27.82
N ARG A 315 -18.23 8.14 -27.70
CA ARG A 315 -18.98 7.72 -26.53
C ARG A 315 -18.13 7.77 -25.27
N SER A 316 -16.85 7.41 -25.36
CA SER A 316 -15.93 7.40 -24.22
C SER A 316 -15.72 8.80 -23.62
N LEU A 317 -15.76 9.85 -24.46
CA LEU A 317 -15.73 11.24 -24.02
C LEU A 317 -17.08 11.68 -23.45
N ARG A 318 -18.19 11.27 -24.08
CA ARG A 318 -19.56 11.59 -23.63
C ARG A 318 -19.84 11.00 -22.24
N ASP A 319 -19.49 9.73 -22.02
CA ASP A 319 -19.69 9.01 -20.76
C ASP A 319 -19.01 9.74 -19.58
N HIS A 320 -17.91 10.46 -19.83
CA HIS A 320 -17.24 11.26 -18.82
C HIS A 320 -18.04 12.47 -18.31
N ALA A 321 -18.96 12.98 -19.13
CA ALA A 321 -19.71 14.20 -18.84
C ALA A 321 -21.09 13.93 -18.20
N ILE A 322 -21.70 12.77 -18.46
CA ILE A 322 -23.13 12.50 -18.19
C ILE A 322 -23.42 11.93 -16.79
N TYR A 323 -22.44 11.91 -15.87
CA TYR A 323 -22.59 11.31 -14.54
C TYR A 323 -23.84 11.76 -13.77
N SER A 324 -24.12 13.06 -13.74
CA SER A 324 -25.29 13.59 -13.00
C SER A 324 -26.61 13.09 -13.57
N THR A 325 -26.70 12.98 -14.90
CA THR A 325 -27.92 12.56 -15.59
C THR A 325 -28.17 11.07 -15.38
N GLU A 326 -27.14 10.24 -15.55
CA GLU A 326 -27.23 8.79 -15.39
C GLU A 326 -27.55 8.39 -13.94
N LEU A 327 -26.91 9.03 -12.96
CA LEU A 327 -27.15 8.72 -11.54
C LEU A 327 -28.59 9.05 -11.09
N GLN A 328 -29.20 10.09 -11.67
CA GLN A 328 -30.61 10.43 -11.40
C GLN A 328 -31.59 9.41 -11.99
N GLN A 329 -31.25 8.82 -13.14
CA GLN A 329 -32.12 7.88 -13.86
C GLN A 329 -32.06 6.43 -13.34
N MET A 330 -30.99 6.03 -12.66
CA MET A 330 -30.82 4.65 -12.16
C MET A 330 -31.64 4.36 -10.88
N GLY A 331 -32.57 3.39 -10.91
CA GLY A 331 -33.38 2.99 -9.74
C GLY A 331 -32.61 2.24 -8.62
N THR A 332 -33.16 2.17 -7.40
CA THR A 332 -32.56 1.47 -6.24
C THR A 332 -32.49 -0.06 -6.37
N GLN A 333 -33.28 -0.67 -7.26
CA GLN A 333 -33.29 -2.11 -7.54
C GLN A 333 -32.20 -2.55 -8.55
N SER A 334 -31.22 -1.69 -8.86
CA SER A 334 -30.26 -1.87 -9.94
C SER A 334 -28.83 -2.21 -9.50
N VAL A 335 -28.59 -2.44 -8.20
CA VAL A 335 -27.24 -2.69 -7.66
C VAL A 335 -26.93 -4.19 -7.65
N VAL A 336 -25.86 -4.59 -8.34
CA VAL A 336 -25.34 -5.96 -8.35
C VAL A 336 -23.94 -5.95 -7.76
N ASN A 337 -23.72 -6.71 -6.69
CA ASN A 337 -22.42 -6.80 -6.06
C ASN A 337 -21.66 -8.07 -6.52
N LEU A 338 -20.51 -7.89 -7.18
CA LEU A 338 -19.64 -8.96 -7.67
C LEU A 338 -18.59 -9.34 -6.62
N ASP A 339 -19.03 -9.69 -5.42
CA ASP A 339 -18.14 -10.12 -4.33
C ASP A 339 -17.67 -11.57 -4.49
N GLN A 340 -18.44 -12.42 -5.18
CA GLN A 340 -18.15 -13.86 -5.37
C GLN A 340 -17.59 -14.12 -6.77
N LEU A 341 -16.40 -13.56 -7.02
CA LEU A 341 -15.72 -13.67 -8.31
C LEU A 341 -15.38 -15.13 -8.69
N ASP A 342 -15.22 -16.01 -7.69
CA ASP A 342 -15.02 -17.46 -7.84
C ASP A 342 -16.21 -18.16 -8.52
N LYS A 343 -17.42 -17.63 -8.33
CA LYS A 343 -18.67 -18.20 -8.86
C LYS A 343 -19.12 -17.58 -10.18
N ILE A 344 -18.32 -16.70 -10.77
CA ILE A 344 -18.65 -16.05 -12.05
C ILE A 344 -18.85 -17.13 -13.14
N PRO A 345 -19.99 -17.18 -13.85
CA PRO A 345 -20.19 -18.15 -14.94
C PRO A 345 -19.22 -17.90 -16.10
N LEU A 346 -18.58 -18.97 -16.60
CA LEU A 346 -17.69 -18.87 -17.77
C LEU A 346 -18.42 -18.93 -19.10
N SER A 347 -19.61 -19.51 -19.13
CA SER A 347 -20.51 -19.52 -20.29
C SER A 347 -21.73 -18.64 -20.03
N GLU A 348 -22.24 -18.02 -21.09
CA GLU A 348 -23.46 -17.22 -21.08
C GLU A 348 -24.71 -18.08 -20.83
N ASP A 349 -24.66 -19.37 -21.17
CA ASP A 349 -25.78 -20.31 -21.04
C ASP A 349 -25.97 -20.87 -19.62
N ALA A 350 -25.08 -20.52 -18.68
CA ALA A 350 -25.16 -21.03 -17.32
C ALA A 350 -26.38 -20.43 -16.58
N ALA A 351 -27.39 -21.27 -16.28
CA ALA A 351 -28.62 -20.87 -15.61
C ALA A 351 -28.71 -21.41 -14.18
N GLY A 352 -29.16 -20.58 -13.23
CA GLY A 352 -29.51 -20.96 -11.86
C GLY A 352 -29.20 -19.89 -10.79
N GLY A 353 -30.19 -19.53 -9.96
CA GLY A 353 -29.99 -18.69 -8.76
C GLY A 353 -29.22 -17.37 -8.99
N SER A 354 -28.17 -17.11 -8.21
CA SER A 354 -27.32 -15.91 -8.32
C SER A 354 -26.50 -15.84 -9.62
N VAL A 355 -26.32 -16.96 -10.32
CA VAL A 355 -25.55 -17.06 -11.58
C VAL A 355 -26.23 -16.28 -12.70
N SER A 356 -27.57 -16.25 -12.75
CA SER A 356 -28.32 -15.47 -13.74
C SER A 356 -28.12 -13.97 -13.53
N THR A 357 -28.09 -13.51 -12.28
CA THR A 357 -27.87 -12.10 -11.94
C THR A 357 -26.46 -11.65 -12.33
N PHE A 358 -25.44 -12.49 -12.07
CA PHE A 358 -24.08 -12.24 -12.53
C PHE A 358 -23.98 -12.26 -14.06
N ASN A 359 -24.58 -13.24 -14.74
CA ASN A 359 -24.57 -13.29 -16.20
C ASN A 359 -25.13 -12.01 -16.82
N VAL A 360 -26.27 -11.51 -16.33
CA VAL A 360 -26.83 -10.25 -16.84
C VAL A 360 -25.89 -9.08 -16.53
N ALA A 361 -25.32 -8.97 -15.33
CA ALA A 361 -24.39 -7.89 -15.00
C ALA A 361 -23.12 -7.89 -15.88
N LEU A 362 -22.53 -9.06 -16.12
CA LEU A 362 -21.34 -9.21 -16.96
C LEU A 362 -21.66 -8.90 -18.44
N ASN A 363 -22.86 -9.28 -18.91
CA ASN A 363 -23.34 -8.94 -20.25
C ASN A 363 -23.63 -7.44 -20.41
N ASP A 364 -24.22 -6.80 -19.39
CA ASP A 364 -24.47 -5.35 -19.37
C ASP A 364 -23.14 -4.56 -19.46
N LEU A 365 -22.06 -5.09 -18.90
CA LEU A 365 -20.69 -4.58 -19.05
C LEU A 365 -20.01 -4.97 -20.37
N GLY A 366 -20.59 -5.89 -21.14
CA GLY A 366 -20.00 -6.44 -22.37
C GLY A 366 -18.72 -7.23 -22.13
N LEU A 367 -18.63 -7.98 -21.02
CA LEU A 367 -17.43 -8.75 -20.69
C LEU A 367 -17.38 -10.07 -21.46
N SER A 368 -16.37 -10.19 -22.31
CA SER A 368 -16.08 -11.42 -23.07
C SER A 368 -15.75 -12.62 -22.16
N PRO A 369 -15.84 -13.87 -22.66
CA PRO A 369 -15.42 -15.05 -21.90
C PRO A 369 -13.98 -14.95 -21.35
N ARG A 370 -13.07 -14.32 -22.11
CA ARG A 370 -11.71 -14.06 -21.65
C ARG A 370 -11.67 -13.11 -20.45
N ALA A 371 -12.50 -12.07 -20.44
CA ALA A 371 -12.63 -11.17 -19.30
C ALA A 371 -13.10 -11.94 -18.05
N ARG A 372 -14.12 -12.79 -18.20
CA ARG A 372 -14.67 -13.62 -17.10
C ARG A 372 -13.62 -14.56 -16.50
N LEU A 373 -12.77 -15.17 -17.34
CA LEU A 373 -11.63 -15.96 -16.88
C LEU A 373 -10.64 -15.13 -16.07
N CYS A 374 -10.35 -13.89 -16.49
CA CYS A 374 -9.44 -13.00 -15.75
C CYS A 374 -10.03 -12.60 -14.39
N LEU A 375 -11.36 -12.41 -14.30
CA LEU A 375 -12.04 -12.13 -13.03
C LEU A 375 -11.98 -13.34 -12.07
N ARG A 376 -12.15 -14.57 -12.58
CA ARG A 376 -11.92 -15.78 -11.76
C ARG A 376 -10.46 -15.92 -11.32
N ALA A 377 -9.50 -15.61 -12.20
CA ALA A 377 -8.07 -15.66 -11.86
C ALA A 377 -7.71 -14.65 -10.75
N ALA A 378 -8.38 -13.49 -10.71
CA ALA A 378 -8.25 -12.54 -9.61
C ALA A 378 -8.78 -13.11 -8.28
N ALA A 379 -9.90 -13.85 -8.31
CA ALA A 379 -10.43 -14.56 -7.14
C ALA A 379 -9.46 -15.65 -6.65
N GLU A 380 -8.92 -16.44 -7.59
CA GLU A 380 -7.96 -17.51 -7.31
C GLU A 380 -6.64 -16.98 -6.74
N LEU A 381 -6.21 -15.77 -7.13
CA LEU A 381 -5.06 -15.13 -6.49
C LEU A 381 -5.33 -14.85 -5.00
N GLU A 382 -6.48 -14.28 -4.65
CA GLU A 382 -6.82 -14.01 -3.25
C GLU A 382 -6.99 -15.32 -2.45
N ALA A 383 -7.59 -16.36 -3.06
CA ALA A 383 -7.68 -17.68 -2.44
C ALA A 383 -6.30 -18.26 -2.13
N ARG A 384 -5.36 -18.20 -3.08
CA ARG A 384 -3.96 -18.64 -2.87
C ARG A 384 -3.25 -17.85 -1.77
N ARG A 385 -3.53 -16.55 -1.63
CA ARG A 385 -3.00 -15.73 -0.54
C ARG A 385 -3.52 -16.21 0.82
N CYS A 386 -4.83 -16.43 0.92
CA CYS A 386 -5.45 -17.00 2.13
C CYS A 386 -4.88 -18.39 2.46
N ASP A 387 -4.68 -19.25 1.46
CA ASP A 387 -4.09 -20.58 1.66
C ASP A 387 -2.63 -20.51 2.12
N ASN A 388 -1.85 -19.59 1.55
CA ASN A 388 -0.48 -19.34 2.00
C ASN A 388 -0.46 -18.88 3.46
N GLU A 389 -1.36 -17.97 3.85
CA GLU A 389 -1.48 -17.57 5.25
C GLU A 389 -1.89 -18.76 6.15
N ASN A 390 -2.85 -19.58 5.73
CA ASN A 390 -3.29 -20.76 6.49
C ASN A 390 -2.13 -21.74 6.72
N LYS A 391 -1.29 -21.98 5.71
CA LYS A 391 -0.07 -22.79 5.83
C LYS A 391 0.93 -22.19 6.84
N LEU A 392 1.09 -20.87 6.86
CA LEU A 392 1.93 -20.21 7.86
C LEU A 392 1.33 -20.30 9.27
N ASN A 393 0.00 -20.16 9.39
CA ASN A 393 -0.69 -20.31 10.66
C ASN A 393 -0.52 -21.73 11.24
N GLN A 394 -0.49 -22.77 10.41
CA GLN A 394 -0.19 -24.13 10.84
C GLN A 394 1.24 -24.28 11.40
N LYS A 395 2.20 -23.47 10.93
CA LYS A 395 3.60 -23.46 11.43
C LYS A 395 3.77 -22.73 12.77
N LYS A 396 2.77 -21.98 13.26
CA LYS A 396 2.86 -21.25 14.54
C LYS A 396 3.18 -22.16 15.71
N GLY A 397 2.54 -23.34 15.80
CA GLY A 397 2.78 -24.30 16.88
C GLY A 397 4.24 -24.76 16.95
N PHE A 398 4.82 -25.06 15.80
CA PHE A 398 6.24 -25.41 15.66
C PHE A 398 7.15 -24.25 16.09
N VAL A 399 6.87 -23.03 15.64
CA VAL A 399 7.65 -21.83 16.03
C VAL A 399 7.62 -21.63 17.55
N GLU A 400 6.45 -21.71 18.17
CA GLU A 400 6.31 -21.54 19.63
C GLU A 400 7.04 -22.65 20.41
N GLU A 401 6.99 -23.89 19.94
CA GLU A 401 7.72 -25.00 20.55
C GLU A 401 9.24 -24.78 20.49
N LYS A 402 9.77 -24.43 19.32
CA LYS A 402 11.20 -24.16 19.11
C LYS A 402 11.67 -22.93 19.88
N MET A 403 10.83 -21.89 19.99
CA MET A 403 11.15 -20.74 20.85
C MET A 403 11.18 -21.11 22.33
N LYS A 404 10.31 -22.01 22.81
CA LYS A 404 10.40 -22.52 24.19
C LYS A 404 11.69 -23.30 24.44
N GLU A 405 12.20 -24.04 23.45
CA GLU A 405 13.51 -24.69 23.56
C GLU A 405 14.65 -23.67 23.74
N LEU A 406 14.65 -22.58 22.95
CA LEU A 406 15.65 -21.52 23.08
C LEU A 406 15.50 -20.73 24.38
N GLN A 407 14.28 -20.57 24.90
CA GLN A 407 14.06 -19.94 26.20
C GLN A 407 14.69 -20.78 27.33
N LYS A 408 14.55 -22.11 27.30
CA LYS A 408 15.23 -23.02 28.24
C LYS A 408 16.75 -22.94 28.11
N TYR A 409 17.27 -22.82 26.88
CA TYR A 409 18.70 -22.61 26.66
C TYR A 409 19.18 -21.29 27.27
N ARG A 410 18.38 -20.24 27.19
CA ARG A 410 18.69 -18.96 27.82
C ARG A 410 18.75 -19.04 29.35
N GLU A 411 17.76 -19.68 29.97
CA GLU A 411 17.70 -19.93 31.42
C GLU A 411 18.93 -20.74 31.91
N LEU A 412 19.38 -21.74 31.13
CA LEU A 412 20.57 -22.53 31.44
C LEU A 412 21.83 -21.67 31.59
N TRP A 413 22.00 -20.66 30.74
CA TRP A 413 23.15 -19.76 30.78
C TRP A 413 23.01 -18.69 31.87
N GLU A 414 21.79 -18.20 32.11
CA GLU A 414 21.50 -17.30 33.24
C GLU A 414 21.94 -17.91 34.58
N HIS A 415 21.67 -19.20 34.82
CA HIS A 415 22.13 -19.91 36.02
C HIS A 415 23.65 -19.98 36.15
N GLN A 416 24.38 -19.94 35.03
CA GLN A 416 25.85 -19.92 35.01
C GLN A 416 26.42 -18.49 35.12
N LYS A 417 25.56 -17.50 35.42
CA LYS A 417 25.92 -16.07 35.49
C LYS A 417 26.59 -15.54 34.22
N LYS A 418 26.24 -16.12 33.07
CA LYS A 418 26.75 -15.77 31.75
C LYS A 418 25.58 -15.59 30.78
N GLY A 419 25.67 -14.63 29.86
CA GLY A 419 24.63 -14.45 28.84
C GLY A 419 24.57 -15.62 27.87
N PHE A 420 23.36 -15.98 27.41
CA PHE A 420 23.19 -17.02 26.38
C PHE A 420 23.87 -16.65 25.05
N TYR A 421 23.99 -15.36 24.75
CA TYR A 421 24.79 -14.82 23.64
C TYR A 421 26.23 -15.32 23.72
N ASP A 422 26.88 -15.13 24.88
CA ASP A 422 28.28 -15.49 25.11
C ASP A 422 28.49 -17.01 25.20
N GLY A 423 27.50 -17.74 25.73
CA GLY A 423 27.48 -19.19 25.72
C GLY A 423 27.51 -19.73 24.30
N PHE A 424 26.58 -19.22 23.48
CA PHE A 424 26.43 -19.60 22.09
C PHE A 424 27.65 -19.22 21.24
N ARG A 425 28.21 -18.03 21.46
CA ARG A 425 29.41 -17.54 20.75
C ARG A 425 30.62 -18.43 21.02
N GLU A 426 30.84 -18.85 22.26
CA GLU A 426 31.95 -19.76 22.60
C GLU A 426 31.74 -21.18 22.06
N HIS A 427 30.48 -21.64 22.02
CA HIS A 427 30.07 -22.90 21.41
C HIS A 427 30.84 -24.14 21.86
N LYS A 428 30.87 -24.36 23.18
CA LYS A 428 31.66 -25.46 23.79
C LYS A 428 30.79 -26.64 24.24
N LYS A 429 29.48 -26.44 24.38
CA LYS A 429 28.56 -27.43 24.94
C LYS A 429 27.63 -28.01 23.88
N ALA A 430 27.14 -29.24 24.10
CA ALA A 430 26.18 -29.87 23.20
C ALA A 430 24.87 -29.06 23.08
N GLU A 431 24.49 -28.38 24.15
CA GLU A 431 23.35 -27.47 24.19
C GLU A 431 23.51 -26.28 23.24
N ASP A 432 24.74 -25.79 23.03
CA ASP A 432 25.03 -24.70 22.09
C ASP A 432 24.81 -25.15 20.64
N PHE A 433 25.19 -26.39 20.33
CA PHE A 433 24.93 -26.99 19.02
C PHE A 433 23.43 -27.18 18.79
N LYS A 434 22.71 -27.67 19.81
CA LYS A 434 21.24 -27.81 19.74
C LYS A 434 20.56 -26.46 19.53
N ALA A 435 20.96 -25.42 20.26
CA ALA A 435 20.46 -24.07 20.08
C ALA A 435 20.71 -23.55 18.65
N ASN A 436 21.84 -23.89 18.03
CA ASN A 436 22.17 -23.49 16.67
C ASN A 436 21.25 -24.16 15.64
N VAL A 437 20.93 -25.45 15.82
CA VAL A 437 19.95 -26.16 14.99
C VAL A 437 18.57 -25.53 15.15
N THR A 438 18.11 -25.32 16.38
CA THR A 438 16.81 -24.68 16.66
C THR A 438 16.72 -23.26 16.08
N ARG A 439 17.82 -22.48 16.11
CA ARG A 439 17.93 -21.17 15.45
C ARG A 439 17.70 -21.27 13.94
N LEU A 440 18.30 -22.26 13.27
CA LEU A 440 18.15 -22.48 11.83
C LEU A 440 16.73 -22.93 11.46
N ASP A 441 16.14 -23.81 12.26
CA ASP A 441 14.75 -24.24 12.10
C ASP A 441 13.80 -23.03 12.12
N LEU A 442 13.94 -22.14 13.11
CA LEU A 442 13.15 -20.92 13.21
C LEU A 442 13.42 -19.95 12.06
N ALA A 443 14.70 -19.77 11.69
CA ALA A 443 15.07 -18.91 10.56
C ALA A 443 14.42 -19.37 9.26
N SER A 444 14.35 -20.68 9.01
CA SER A 444 13.74 -21.23 7.78
C SER A 444 12.27 -20.84 7.62
N VAL A 445 11.49 -20.89 8.72
CA VAL A 445 10.06 -20.54 8.71
C VAL A 445 9.87 -19.04 8.45
N PHE A 446 10.68 -18.20 9.10
CA PHE A 446 10.59 -16.75 8.90
C PHE A 446 11.08 -16.34 7.52
N ASP A 447 12.16 -16.92 7.00
CA ASP A 447 12.67 -16.60 5.66
C ASP A 447 11.63 -16.98 4.57
N GLU A 448 10.95 -18.13 4.69
CA GLU A 448 9.84 -18.50 3.81
C GLU A 448 8.69 -17.47 3.87
N MET A 449 8.31 -17.04 5.08
CA MET A 449 7.29 -16.02 5.26
C MET A 449 7.70 -14.69 4.63
N ILE A 450 8.95 -14.27 4.79
CA ILE A 450 9.46 -13.01 4.22
C ILE A 450 9.47 -13.08 2.69
N GLU A 451 9.82 -14.21 2.09
CA GLU A 451 9.79 -14.35 0.63
C GLU A 451 8.36 -14.24 0.07
N LYS A 452 7.37 -14.82 0.75
CA LYS A 452 5.95 -14.65 0.38
C LYS A 452 5.46 -13.21 0.52
N LEU A 453 5.94 -12.47 1.52
CA LEU A 453 5.64 -11.04 1.65
C LEU A 453 6.30 -10.22 0.54
N ARG A 454 7.55 -10.53 0.21
CA ARG A 454 8.29 -9.87 -0.87
C ARG A 454 7.57 -10.02 -2.22
N SER A 455 6.97 -11.18 -2.48
CA SER A 455 6.23 -11.46 -3.72
C SER A 455 4.75 -11.06 -3.70
N TYR A 456 4.23 -10.48 -2.61
CA TYR A 456 2.81 -10.14 -2.41
C TYR A 456 1.88 -11.37 -2.51
N GLU A 457 2.33 -12.50 -1.96
CA GLU A 457 1.66 -13.79 -1.91
C GLU A 457 0.91 -14.06 -0.59
N LEU A 458 0.87 -13.08 0.32
CA LEU A 458 0.03 -13.10 1.51
C LEU A 458 -1.06 -12.01 1.42
N PRO A 459 -2.14 -12.11 2.22
CA PRO A 459 -3.16 -11.07 2.29
C PRO A 459 -2.56 -9.73 2.70
N ASP A 460 -3.11 -8.63 2.19
CA ASP A 460 -2.53 -7.30 2.39
C ASP A 460 -2.53 -6.88 3.88
N GLU A 461 -3.47 -7.41 4.67
CA GLU A 461 -3.60 -7.17 6.10
C GLU A 461 -2.56 -7.94 6.95
N PHE A 462 -1.81 -8.88 6.37
CA PHE A 462 -0.94 -9.80 7.11
C PHE A 462 0.06 -9.07 8.02
N GLU A 463 0.76 -8.06 7.49
CA GLU A 463 1.76 -7.28 8.24
C GLU A 463 1.14 -6.42 9.36
N GLY A 464 -0.18 -6.25 9.38
CA GLY A 464 -0.92 -5.56 10.43
C GLY A 464 -1.51 -6.49 11.51
N LYS A 465 -1.39 -7.81 11.39
CA LYS A 465 -1.98 -8.76 12.34
C LYS A 465 -1.18 -8.80 13.63
N LYS A 466 -1.83 -8.44 14.74
CA LYS A 466 -1.25 -8.38 16.09
C LYS A 466 -0.49 -9.66 16.47
N GLU A 467 -1.06 -10.82 16.19
CA GLU A 467 -0.42 -12.12 16.50
C GLU A 467 0.94 -12.30 15.82
N TRP A 468 1.07 -11.90 14.56
CA TRP A 468 2.33 -11.99 13.80
C TRP A 468 3.32 -10.91 14.22
N ILE A 469 2.84 -9.72 14.59
CA ILE A 469 3.67 -8.65 15.18
C ILE A 469 4.26 -9.12 16.51
N ASP A 470 3.44 -9.69 17.40
CA ASP A 470 3.85 -10.16 18.73
C ASP A 470 4.79 -11.37 18.62
N LEU A 471 4.49 -12.34 17.73
CA LEU A 471 5.35 -13.49 17.47
C LEU A 471 6.70 -13.07 16.86
N GLY A 472 6.67 -12.20 15.84
CA GLY A 472 7.87 -11.70 15.20
C GLY A 472 8.76 -10.87 16.14
N THR A 473 8.15 -10.10 17.05
CA THR A 473 8.86 -9.33 18.07
C THR A 473 9.59 -10.25 19.05
N ARG A 474 8.90 -11.27 19.60
CA ARG A 474 9.53 -12.25 20.50
C ARG A 474 10.60 -13.07 19.79
N PHE A 475 10.34 -13.49 18.54
CA PHE A 475 11.31 -14.20 17.72
C PHE A 475 12.58 -13.37 17.55
N ARG A 476 12.44 -12.10 17.16
CA ARG A 476 13.58 -11.19 16.99
C ARG A 476 14.38 -11.04 18.30
N GLN A 477 13.71 -10.81 19.42
CA GLN A 477 14.36 -10.65 20.73
C GLN A 477 15.12 -11.91 21.20
N LEU A 478 14.63 -13.11 20.85
CA LEU A 478 15.22 -14.37 21.28
C LEU A 478 16.31 -14.88 20.33
N VAL A 479 16.11 -14.72 19.01
CA VAL A 479 16.90 -15.41 17.98
C VAL A 479 17.93 -14.51 17.33
N GLU A 480 17.64 -13.21 17.17
CA GLU A 480 18.59 -12.28 16.55
C GLU A 480 19.93 -12.19 17.30
N PRO A 481 19.98 -12.16 18.66
CA PRO A 481 21.25 -12.22 19.38
C PRO A 481 22.10 -13.45 19.02
N LEU A 482 21.47 -14.60 18.80
CA LEU A 482 22.18 -15.83 18.41
C LEU A 482 22.70 -15.76 16.99
N ASP A 483 21.97 -15.11 16.08
CA ASP A 483 22.45 -14.85 14.71
C ASP A 483 23.61 -13.86 14.68
N VAL A 484 23.58 -12.82 15.52
CA VAL A 484 24.72 -11.91 15.72
C VAL A 484 25.91 -12.68 16.28
N ALA A 485 25.73 -13.48 17.33
CA ALA A 485 26.78 -14.33 17.90
C ALA A 485 27.38 -15.26 16.85
N ASN A 486 26.54 -15.90 16.03
CA ASN A 486 26.97 -16.77 14.94
C ASN A 486 27.78 -16.03 13.88
N TYR A 487 27.38 -14.79 13.53
CA TYR A 487 28.09 -13.95 12.56
C TYR A 487 29.51 -13.64 13.02
N TYR A 488 29.67 -13.15 14.25
CA TYR A 488 30.97 -12.76 14.80
C TYR A 488 31.83 -13.96 15.22
N ARG A 489 31.22 -15.10 15.58
CA ARG A 489 31.97 -16.35 15.86
C ARG A 489 32.73 -16.84 14.64
N HIS A 490 32.13 -16.74 13.46
CA HIS A 490 32.74 -17.20 12.20
C HIS A 490 33.58 -16.13 11.53
N ALA A 491 33.99 -15.07 12.25
CA ALA A 491 34.94 -14.09 11.74
C ALA A 491 34.48 -13.40 10.44
N ARG A 492 33.16 -13.30 10.18
CA ARG A 492 32.62 -12.67 8.95
C ARG A 492 32.91 -11.17 8.84
N HIS A 493 33.36 -10.54 9.92
CA HIS A 493 33.82 -9.16 9.98
C HIS A 493 35.30 -8.96 9.63
N TYR A 494 36.03 -10.03 9.31
CA TYR A 494 37.43 -9.97 8.87
C TYR A 494 37.57 -10.06 7.33
N GLU A 495 36.48 -10.25 6.59
CA GLU A 495 36.53 -10.45 5.13
C GLU A 495 36.61 -9.13 4.34
N ASP A 496 36.13 -8.01 4.89
CA ASP A 496 36.20 -6.66 4.32
C ASP A 496 36.03 -5.61 5.44
N ASP A 497 36.70 -4.45 5.38
CA ASP A 497 36.50 -3.33 6.33
C ASP A 497 35.04 -2.79 6.27
N HIS A 498 34.26 -3.24 5.29
CA HIS A 498 32.84 -2.96 5.12
C HIS A 498 31.89 -4.09 5.58
N SER A 499 32.38 -5.23 6.10
CA SER A 499 31.52 -6.34 6.53
C SER A 499 31.19 -6.28 8.04
N SER A 500 29.96 -5.90 8.41
CA SER A 500 29.65 -5.69 9.84
C SER A 500 28.28 -6.08 10.39
N TYR A 501 27.49 -7.02 9.90
CA TYR A 501 26.10 -7.23 10.40
C TYR A 501 25.14 -6.01 10.25
N MET A 502 25.42 -4.84 10.83
CA MET A 502 24.61 -3.63 10.76
C MET A 502 24.74 -2.89 9.42
N VAL A 503 25.81 -3.13 8.65
CA VAL A 503 25.94 -2.64 7.26
C VAL A 503 24.98 -3.39 6.31
N LYS A 504 24.61 -2.71 5.23
CA LYS A 504 23.66 -3.19 4.21
C LYS A 504 24.06 -4.60 3.70
N GLY A 505 23.17 -5.55 3.92
CA GLY A 505 23.36 -6.95 3.50
C GLY A 505 23.75 -7.91 4.62
N GLY A 506 24.24 -7.40 5.76
CA GLY A 506 24.61 -8.24 6.91
C GLY A 506 23.40 -8.74 7.71
N ARG A 507 22.49 -7.82 8.07
CA ARG A 507 21.31 -8.11 8.91
C ARG A 507 20.19 -8.79 8.10
N PRO A 508 19.80 -10.04 8.44
CA PRO A 508 18.76 -10.77 7.72
C PRO A 508 17.40 -10.06 7.65
N SER A 509 16.68 -10.21 6.54
CA SER A 509 15.35 -9.62 6.33
C SER A 509 14.33 -10.07 7.36
N ARG A 510 14.41 -11.33 7.84
CA ARG A 510 13.57 -11.89 8.90
C ARG A 510 13.56 -11.13 10.22
N TYR A 511 14.53 -10.25 10.48
CA TYR A 511 14.53 -9.37 11.66
C TYR A 511 14.08 -7.95 11.33
N ARG A 512 14.44 -7.45 10.15
CA ARG A 512 14.04 -6.11 9.69
C ARG A 512 12.53 -6.00 9.50
N TYR A 513 11.88 -7.03 8.99
CA TYR A 513 10.43 -7.03 8.74
C TYR A 513 9.63 -6.94 10.05
N PRO A 514 9.77 -7.88 11.03
CA PRO A 514 9.10 -7.77 12.31
C PRO A 514 9.39 -6.48 13.08
N GLN A 515 10.61 -5.96 13.01
CA GLN A 515 10.93 -4.67 13.61
C GLN A 515 10.07 -3.54 12.99
N ARG A 516 10.01 -3.47 11.66
CA ARG A 516 9.21 -2.46 10.95
C ARG A 516 7.72 -2.63 11.20
N TRP A 517 7.22 -3.86 11.34
CA TRP A 517 5.82 -4.11 11.69
C TRP A 517 5.47 -3.54 13.07
N LEU A 518 6.32 -3.79 14.07
CA LEU A 518 6.16 -3.24 15.42
C LEU A 518 6.23 -1.70 15.41
N GLU A 519 7.25 -1.15 14.76
CA GLU A 519 7.44 0.31 14.63
C GLU A 519 6.21 0.97 13.99
N HIS A 520 5.67 0.36 12.94
CA HIS A 520 4.46 0.85 12.27
C HIS A 520 3.22 0.75 13.16
N ALA A 521 2.96 -0.43 13.73
CA ALA A 521 1.76 -0.69 14.54
C ALA A 521 1.67 0.24 15.76
N GLU A 522 2.80 0.55 16.38
CA GLU A 522 2.86 1.39 17.58
C GLU A 522 3.21 2.86 17.28
N ARG A 523 3.38 3.23 16.00
CA ARG A 523 3.79 4.57 15.55
C ARG A 523 5.10 5.03 16.22
N ARG A 524 6.09 4.13 16.30
CA ARG A 524 7.43 4.43 16.81
C ARG A 524 8.32 4.97 15.68
N PRO A 525 9.28 5.86 15.99
CA PRO A 525 10.31 6.22 15.02
C PRO A 525 11.15 4.99 14.69
N HIS A 526 11.69 4.95 13.48
CA HIS A 526 12.58 3.88 13.06
C HIS A 526 13.87 3.87 13.91
N GLN A 527 14.23 2.70 14.46
CA GLN A 527 15.45 2.53 15.24
C GLN A 527 16.50 1.75 14.45
N VAL A 528 17.61 2.39 14.10
CA VAL A 528 18.71 1.69 13.38
C VAL A 528 19.27 0.55 14.23
N ILE A 529 19.51 0.84 15.51
CA ILE A 529 19.93 -0.13 16.53
C ILE A 529 18.73 -0.37 17.45
N SER A 530 18.32 -1.63 17.56
CA SER A 530 17.21 -2.07 18.41
C SER A 530 17.68 -3.05 19.49
N GLU A 531 16.80 -3.39 20.42
CA GLU A 531 17.09 -4.22 21.59
C GLU A 531 17.53 -5.65 21.24
N SER A 532 17.33 -6.08 20.00
CA SER A 532 17.68 -7.41 19.52
C SER A 532 18.97 -7.48 18.71
N CYS A 533 19.41 -6.36 18.12
CA CYS A 533 20.61 -6.29 17.30
C CYS A 533 21.74 -5.45 17.90
N PHE A 534 21.55 -4.86 19.10
CA PHE A 534 22.56 -4.01 19.74
C PHE A 534 23.91 -4.72 19.97
N TRP A 535 23.90 -6.05 20.12
CA TRP A 535 25.13 -6.85 20.17
C TRP A 535 26.04 -6.62 18.96
N GLY A 536 25.46 -6.37 17.77
CA GLY A 536 26.25 -6.05 16.57
C GLY A 536 27.01 -4.74 16.73
N GLU A 537 26.39 -3.72 17.33
CA GLU A 537 27.05 -2.45 17.65
C GLU A 537 28.14 -2.63 18.71
N VAL A 538 27.90 -3.45 19.75
CA VAL A 538 28.89 -3.75 20.80
C VAL A 538 30.14 -4.41 20.21
N GLU A 539 29.98 -5.39 19.33
CA GLU A 539 31.10 -6.08 18.68
C GLU A 539 31.88 -5.13 17.75
N GLU A 540 31.19 -4.29 16.98
CA GLU A 540 31.85 -3.30 16.12
C GLU A 540 32.65 -2.27 16.91
N ILE A 541 32.08 -1.71 17.99
CA ILE A 541 32.78 -0.75 18.83
C ILE A 541 33.97 -1.43 19.49
N GLY A 542 33.77 -2.62 20.09
CA GLY A 542 34.82 -3.39 20.73
C GLY A 542 35.98 -3.73 19.78
N TYR A 543 35.67 -4.07 18.52
CA TYR A 543 36.68 -4.31 17.50
C TYR A 543 37.51 -3.06 17.18
N LYS A 544 36.85 -1.92 16.95
CA LYS A 544 37.53 -0.65 16.62
C LYS A 544 38.45 -0.17 17.73
N THR A 545 38.08 -0.38 19.00
CA THR A 545 38.89 0.02 20.16
C THR A 545 40.02 -0.97 20.48
N SER A 546 39.92 -2.23 20.05
CA SER A 546 40.89 -3.27 20.41
C SER A 546 41.93 -3.56 19.32
N ASN A 547 41.55 -3.42 18.04
CA ASN A 547 42.39 -3.80 16.89
C ASN A 547 42.71 -2.64 15.94
N GLY A 548 42.02 -1.50 16.03
CA GLY A 548 42.32 -0.31 15.24
C GLY A 548 43.33 0.61 15.93
N ASN A 549 43.97 1.50 15.18
CA ASN A 549 44.64 2.70 15.74
C ASN A 549 43.64 3.71 16.35
N GLY A 550 42.38 3.31 16.56
CA GLY A 550 41.29 4.15 17.01
C GLY A 550 41.28 4.32 18.52
N SER A 551 41.16 5.56 18.96
CA SER A 551 40.96 5.96 20.34
C SER A 551 39.49 5.81 20.76
N PHE A 552 39.21 5.81 22.07
CA PHE A 552 37.82 5.86 22.57
C PHE A 552 37.05 7.06 21.99
N GLU A 553 37.74 8.17 21.78
CA GLU A 553 37.23 9.42 21.23
C GLU A 553 36.64 9.23 19.82
N ASP A 554 37.14 8.27 19.03
CA ASP A 554 36.62 7.96 17.70
C ASP A 554 35.26 7.24 17.73
N VAL A 555 34.92 6.61 18.86
CA VAL A 555 33.68 5.85 19.05
C VAL A 555 32.78 6.42 20.14
N LYS A 556 33.21 7.46 20.86
CA LYS A 556 32.52 8.03 22.02
C LYS A 556 31.05 8.35 21.76
N GLU A 557 30.75 9.01 20.64
CA GLU A 557 29.36 9.36 20.28
C GLU A 557 28.50 8.10 20.06
N ARG A 558 29.06 7.04 19.47
CA ARG A 558 28.36 5.76 19.29
C ARG A 558 28.07 5.09 20.64
N VAL A 559 29.05 5.11 21.54
CA VAL A 559 28.92 4.59 22.91
C VAL A 559 27.82 5.34 23.66
N GLU A 560 27.87 6.67 23.72
CA GLU A 560 26.87 7.49 24.43
C GLU A 560 25.45 7.29 23.88
N ARG A 561 25.30 7.18 22.56
CA ARG A 561 24.01 6.84 21.94
C ARG A 561 23.53 5.45 22.35
N LEU A 562 24.40 4.44 22.29
CA LEU A 562 24.07 3.08 22.67
C LEU A 562 23.67 2.98 24.16
N GLU A 563 24.41 3.63 25.06
CA GLU A 563 24.08 3.67 26.49
C GLU A 563 22.71 4.30 26.74
N THR A 564 22.40 5.39 26.02
CA THR A 564 21.08 6.05 26.11
C THR A 564 19.96 5.12 25.65
N GLN A 565 20.17 4.37 24.57
CA GLN A 565 19.20 3.38 24.08
C GLN A 565 19.02 2.22 25.07
N ILE A 566 20.11 1.68 25.61
CA ILE A 566 20.10 0.61 26.61
C ILE A 566 19.35 1.03 27.88
N LYS A 567 19.59 2.25 28.37
CA LYS A 567 18.82 2.81 29.48
C LYS A 567 17.34 2.86 29.17
N GLY A 568 16.97 3.34 27.97
CA GLY A 568 15.58 3.36 27.51
C GLY A 568 14.96 1.97 27.52
N TRP A 569 15.63 0.99 26.93
CA TRP A 569 15.15 -0.40 26.85
C TRP A 569 15.03 -1.06 28.23
N SER A 570 15.95 -0.76 29.15
CA SER A 570 15.91 -1.23 30.53
C SER A 570 14.70 -0.67 31.28
N VAL A 571 14.45 0.65 31.17
CA VAL A 571 13.28 1.30 31.79
C VAL A 571 11.96 0.75 31.24
N THR A 572 11.89 0.49 29.93
CA THR A 572 10.69 -0.09 29.31
C THR A 572 10.58 -1.61 29.50
N GLY A 573 11.55 -2.26 30.14
CA GLY A 573 11.55 -3.70 30.40
C GLY A 573 11.72 -4.58 29.15
N VAL A 574 12.17 -4.02 28.02
CA VAL A 574 12.42 -4.78 26.78
C VAL A 574 13.84 -5.30 26.71
N LEU A 575 14.76 -4.73 27.51
CA LEU A 575 16.11 -5.26 27.61
C LEU A 575 16.12 -6.57 28.41
N ALA A 576 16.67 -7.57 27.76
CA ALA A 576 17.05 -8.86 28.29
C ALA A 576 17.90 -8.77 29.58
N LYS A 577 17.49 -9.42 30.68
CA LYS A 577 18.18 -9.35 31.99
C LYS A 577 19.58 -9.98 31.97
N ASP A 578 19.74 -11.04 31.20
CA ASP A 578 21.00 -11.78 31.02
C ASP A 578 22.11 -10.98 30.34
N VAL A 579 21.75 -9.89 29.63
CA VAL A 579 22.72 -8.93 29.07
C VAL A 579 23.56 -8.26 30.16
N LEU A 580 22.99 -8.06 31.35
CA LEU A 580 23.62 -7.34 32.47
C LEU A 580 24.37 -8.28 33.43
N LEU A 581 24.49 -9.57 33.10
CA LEU A 581 25.27 -10.51 33.92
C LEU A 581 26.76 -10.20 33.84
N GLU A 582 27.49 -10.40 34.94
CA GLU A 582 28.91 -10.09 35.03
C GLU A 582 29.77 -10.80 33.95
N GLY A 583 29.37 -12.01 33.55
CA GLY A 583 30.04 -12.78 32.50
C GLY A 583 29.77 -12.33 31.06
N SER A 584 28.85 -11.38 30.85
CA SER A 584 28.40 -10.89 29.55
C SER A 584 29.47 -10.13 28.78
N THR A 585 29.57 -10.32 27.45
CA THR A 585 30.44 -9.52 26.58
C THR A 585 30.14 -8.03 26.74
N PHE A 586 28.87 -7.64 26.90
CA PHE A 586 28.49 -6.25 27.08
C PHE A 586 29.06 -5.65 28.37
N VAL A 587 28.92 -6.36 29.50
CA VAL A 587 29.45 -5.90 30.80
C VAL A 587 30.97 -5.85 30.79
N LYS A 588 31.63 -6.85 30.20
CA LYS A 588 33.10 -6.88 30.05
C LYS A 588 33.60 -5.71 29.19
N TRP A 589 32.95 -5.47 28.06
CA TRP A 589 33.23 -4.35 27.17
C TRP A 589 33.05 -3.00 27.89
N TRP A 590 31.92 -2.81 28.59
CA TRP A 590 31.65 -1.57 29.29
C TRP A 590 32.64 -1.31 30.43
N LYS A 591 33.01 -2.34 31.21
CA LYS A 591 34.03 -2.23 32.27
C LYS A 591 35.42 -1.83 31.73
N ALA A 592 35.72 -2.17 30.48
CA ALA A 592 36.97 -1.80 29.81
C ALA A 592 37.01 -0.35 29.30
N LEU A 593 35.88 0.37 29.29
CA LEU A 593 35.83 1.78 28.87
C LEU A 593 36.58 2.70 29.86
N PRO A 594 37.00 3.91 29.41
CA PRO A 594 37.72 4.86 30.26
C PRO A 594 36.95 5.22 31.54
N GLN A 595 37.70 5.36 32.64
CA GLN A 595 37.12 5.62 33.96
C GLN A 595 36.26 6.89 34.01
N HIS A 596 36.74 7.98 33.40
CA HIS A 596 36.02 9.25 33.34
C HIS A 596 34.67 9.14 32.62
N HIS A 597 34.58 8.30 31.58
CA HIS A 597 33.33 8.04 30.85
C HIS A 597 32.36 7.22 31.71
N LYS A 598 32.84 6.12 32.31
CA LYS A 598 32.01 5.26 33.17
C LYS A 598 31.41 6.01 34.36
N GLU A 599 32.11 6.98 34.92
CA GLU A 599 31.62 7.82 36.02
C GLU A 599 30.44 8.72 35.62
N GLN A 600 30.42 9.16 34.35
CA GLN A 600 29.40 10.03 33.76
C GLN A 600 28.31 9.25 33.00
N SER A 601 28.52 7.97 32.76
CA SER A 601 27.64 7.09 31.98
C SER A 601 26.23 6.99 32.57
N CYS A 602 25.22 7.06 31.69
CA CYS A 602 23.82 7.03 32.09
C CYS A 602 23.34 5.63 32.52
N ILE A 603 24.13 4.59 32.24
CA ILE A 603 23.87 3.18 32.58
C ILE A 603 24.76 2.66 33.71
N ARG A 604 25.56 3.51 34.36
CA ARG A 604 26.45 3.12 35.47
C ARG A 604 25.76 2.33 36.59
N ASN A 605 24.49 2.62 36.87
CA ASN A 605 23.74 1.92 37.93
C ASN A 605 23.08 0.61 37.44
N LEU A 606 23.16 0.30 36.15
CA LEU A 606 22.65 -0.93 35.54
C LEU A 606 23.70 -2.05 35.48
N ILE A 607 24.99 -1.70 35.62
CA ILE A 607 26.16 -2.58 35.49
C ILE A 607 26.97 -2.51 36.78
#